data_AF-A0A644T9M3-F1
#
_entry.id   AF-A0A644T9M3-F1
#
_cell.length_a   1.000
_cell.length_b   1.000
_cell.length_c   1.000
_cell.angle_alpha   90.00
_cell.angle_beta   90.00
_cell.angle_gamma   90.00
#
_symmetry.space_group_name_H-M   'P 1'
#
loop_
_entity.id
_entity.type
_entity.pdbx_description
1 polymer ?
#
loop_
_entity_poly.entity_id
_entity_poly.type
_entity_poly.pdbx_seq_one_letter_code
_entity_poly.pdbx_strand_id
1 'polypeptide(L)'
;MSITVSSEQKILAITAHIAYMLGGLGFIIAPLLIFLFRKDDPFVNHHAKQALVAHLAILVLSAIVSFLCMVVIGVLLVPIVAILWIVLVVTSIIATIKALNGEQYYYPFIQQIVDKL
;
A
#
# COMPACT_ATOMS: atom_id res chain seq x y z
N MET A 1 -17.19 -23.78 -8.10
CA MET A 1 -17.70 -22.47 -8.53
C MET A 1 -16.58 -21.47 -8.32
N SER A 2 -15.86 -21.05 -9.37
CA SER A 2 -14.92 -19.94 -9.22
C SER A 2 -15.75 -18.71 -8.91
N ILE A 3 -15.63 -18.18 -7.70
CA ILE A 3 -16.26 -16.89 -7.38
C ILE A 3 -15.53 -15.86 -8.22
N THR A 4 -16.15 -15.45 -9.32
CA THR A 4 -15.60 -14.43 -10.21
C THR A 4 -15.59 -13.11 -9.45
N VAL A 5 -14.41 -12.57 -9.17
CA VAL A 5 -14.26 -11.26 -8.53
C VAL A 5 -14.97 -10.20 -9.38
N SER A 6 -15.89 -9.46 -8.76
CA SER A 6 -16.72 -8.46 -9.43
C SER A 6 -15.91 -7.24 -9.86
N SER A 7 -16.42 -6.47 -10.83
CA SER A 7 -15.78 -5.22 -11.27
C SER A 7 -15.61 -4.20 -10.14
N GLU A 8 -16.60 -4.11 -9.23
CA GLU A 8 -16.52 -3.23 -8.06
C GLU A 8 -15.36 -3.63 -7.14
N GLN A 9 -15.23 -4.93 -6.86
CA GLN A 9 -14.15 -5.46 -6.02
C GLN A 9 -12.78 -5.13 -6.60
N LYS A 10 -12.62 -5.31 -7.92
CA LYS A 10 -11.38 -4.95 -8.63
C LYS A 10 -11.10 -3.46 -8.52
N ILE A 11 -12.08 -2.60 -8.77
CA ILE A 11 -11.91 -1.14 -8.70
C ILE A 11 -11.48 -0.71 -7.29
N LEU A 12 -12.12 -1.24 -6.24
CA LEU A 12 -11.76 -0.93 -4.86
C LEU A 12 -10.34 -1.40 -4.50
N ALA A 13 -9.99 -2.63 -4.89
CA ALA A 13 -8.64 -3.17 -4.68
C ALA A 13 -7.57 -2.32 -5.40
N ILE A 14 -7.80 -1.94 -6.66
CA ILE A 14 -6.90 -1.09 -7.43
C ILE A 14 -6.76 0.28 -6.78
N THR A 15 -7.89 0.90 -6.41
CA THR A 15 -7.93 2.22 -5.77
C THR A 15 -7.07 2.25 -4.50
N ALA A 16 -7.10 1.18 -3.72
CA ALA A 16 -6.27 1.08 -2.52
C ALA A 16 -4.77 1.16 -2.87
N HIS A 17 -4.29 0.44 -3.89
CA HIS A 17 -2.87 0.44 -4.28
C HIS A 17 -2.42 1.75 -4.90
N ILE A 18 -3.27 2.43 -5.68
CA ILE A 18 -2.89 3.66 -6.38
C ILE A 18 -3.20 4.95 -5.58
N ALA A 19 -3.60 4.82 -4.32
CA ALA A 19 -4.02 5.97 -3.50
C ALA A 19 -2.94 7.04 -3.31
N TYR A 20 -1.66 6.72 -3.52
CA TYR A 20 -0.58 7.72 -3.56
C TYR A 20 -0.80 8.79 -4.64
N MET A 21 -1.55 8.50 -5.70
CA MET A 21 -1.89 9.48 -6.74
C MET A 21 -2.83 10.58 -6.26
N LEU A 22 -3.55 10.37 -5.15
CA LEU A 22 -4.42 11.38 -4.56
C LEU A 22 -3.63 12.48 -3.84
N GLY A 23 -2.35 12.23 -3.53
CA GLY A 23 -1.50 13.15 -2.79
C GLY A 23 -1.98 13.37 -1.34
N GLY A 24 -1.16 14.09 -0.57
CA GLY A 24 -1.47 14.49 0.81
C GLY A 24 -1.99 13.33 1.67
N LEU A 25 -3.09 13.58 2.40
CA LEU A 25 -3.71 12.56 3.26
C LEU A 25 -4.44 11.46 2.47
N GLY A 26 -4.76 11.67 1.19
CA GLY A 26 -5.41 10.67 0.34
C GLY A 26 -4.62 9.37 0.22
N PHE A 27 -3.29 9.49 0.33
CA PHE A 27 -2.34 8.37 0.39
C PHE A 27 -2.70 7.31 1.44
N ILE A 28 -3.18 7.72 2.62
CA ILE A 28 -3.55 6.82 3.72
C ILE A 28 -5.06 6.67 3.83
N ILE A 29 -5.80 7.76 3.67
CA ILE A 29 -7.25 7.76 3.90
C ILE A 29 -7.95 6.79 2.95
N ALA A 30 -7.60 6.75 1.67
CA ALA A 30 -8.28 5.87 0.73
C ALA A 30 -8.15 4.37 1.08
N PRO A 31 -6.94 3.79 1.24
CA PRO A 31 -6.82 2.38 1.61
C PRO A 31 -7.36 2.10 3.03
N LEU A 32 -7.28 3.07 3.95
CA LEU A 32 -7.84 2.94 5.30
C LEU A 32 -9.36 2.82 5.28
N LEU A 33 -10.06 3.71 4.57
CA LEU A 33 -11.52 3.68 4.47
C LEU A 33 -11.98 2.40 3.77
N ILE A 34 -11.32 2.00 2.69
CA ILE A 34 -11.64 0.74 2.00
C ILE A 34 -11.43 -0.45 2.96
N PHE A 35 -10.31 -0.50 3.67
CA PHE A 35 -10.04 -1.55 4.66
C PHE A 35 -11.09 -1.62 5.77
N LEU A 36 -11.56 -0.47 6.27
CA LEU A 36 -12.55 -0.40 7.34
C LEU A 36 -13.97 -0.74 6.90
N PHE A 37 -14.38 -0.31 5.70
CA PHE A 37 -15.75 -0.49 5.20
C PHE A 37 -15.98 -1.76 4.37
N ARG A 38 -14.91 -2.40 3.88
CA ARG A 38 -14.99 -3.64 3.09
C ARG A 38 -14.34 -4.82 3.82
N LYS A 39 -14.57 -4.94 5.14
CA LYS A 39 -14.06 -6.05 5.95
C LYS A 39 -14.70 -7.40 5.61
N ASP A 40 -15.96 -7.40 5.23
CA ASP A 40 -16.72 -8.62 4.89
C ASP A 40 -16.39 -9.15 3.48
N ASP A 41 -15.59 -8.40 2.71
CA ASP A 41 -15.15 -8.79 1.37
C ASP A 41 -13.70 -9.27 1.42
N PRO A 42 -13.42 -10.59 1.34
CA PRO A 42 -12.07 -11.11 1.53
C PRO A 42 -11.07 -10.60 0.48
N PHE A 43 -11.52 -10.36 -0.75
CA PHE A 43 -10.65 -9.91 -1.83
C PHE A 43 -10.30 -8.43 -1.64
N VAL A 44 -11.30 -7.58 -1.42
CA VAL A 44 -11.07 -6.15 -1.22
C VAL A 44 -10.33 -5.90 0.08
N ASN A 45 -10.69 -6.58 1.17
CA ASN A 45 -10.01 -6.46 2.46
C ASN A 45 -8.53 -6.81 2.35
N HIS A 46 -8.19 -7.91 1.67
CA HIS A 46 -6.82 -8.33 1.43
C HIS A 46 -5.99 -7.23 0.77
N HIS A 47 -6.45 -6.72 -0.38
CA HIS A 47 -5.72 -5.69 -1.12
C HIS A 47 -5.65 -4.36 -0.36
N ALA A 48 -6.72 -3.97 0.32
CA ALA A 48 -6.75 -2.74 1.11
C ALA A 48 -5.80 -2.79 2.31
N LYS A 49 -5.74 -3.93 3.02
CA LYS A 49 -4.81 -4.15 4.13
C LYS A 49 -3.36 -4.10 3.66
N GLN A 50 -3.03 -4.78 2.56
CA GLN A 50 -1.70 -4.76 1.94
C GLN A 50 -1.27 -3.33 1.56
N ALA A 51 -2.13 -2.59 0.85
CA ALA A 51 -1.86 -1.21 0.45
C ALA A 51 -1.68 -0.28 1.66
N LEU A 52 -2.58 -0.38 2.65
CA LEU A 52 -2.53 0.45 3.86
C LEU A 52 -1.21 0.26 4.63
N VAL A 53 -0.79 -0.99 4.84
CA VAL A 53 0.46 -1.29 5.55
C VAL A 53 1.67 -0.82 4.74
N ALA A 54 1.69 -1.02 3.42
CA ALA A 54 2.77 -0.55 2.56
C ALA A 54 2.91 0.98 2.62
N HIS A 55 1.79 1.69 2.55
CA HIS A 55 1.76 3.16 2.60
C HIS A 55 2.18 3.69 3.98
N LEU A 56 1.70 3.08 5.06
CA LEU A 56 2.13 3.43 6.42
C LEU A 56 3.62 3.15 6.64
N ALA A 57 4.15 2.02 6.14
CA ALA A 57 5.55 1.67 6.29
C ALA A 57 6.48 2.72 5.65
N ILE A 58 6.20 3.13 4.40
CA ILE A 58 7.00 4.16 3.74
C ILE A 58 6.82 5.54 4.38
N LEU A 59 5.62 5.85 4.89
CA LEU A 59 5.33 7.13 5.55
C LEU A 59 6.15 7.26 6.83
N VAL A 60 6.10 6.24 7.69
CA VAL A 60 6.85 6.21 8.95
C VAL A 60 8.35 6.28 8.68
N LEU A 61 8.85 5.51 7.71
CA LEU A 61 10.26 5.56 7.33
C LEU A 61 10.67 6.95 6.82
N SER A 62 9.86 7.56 5.96
CA SER A 62 10.11 8.90 5.42
C SER A 62 10.10 9.95 6.54
N ALA A 63 9.19 9.84 7.51
CA ALA A 63 9.12 10.73 8.67
C ALA A 63 10.35 10.60 9.57
N ILE A 64 10.80 9.38 9.85
CA ILE A 64 12.02 9.10 10.63
C ILE A 64 13.24 9.73 9.92
N VAL A 65 13.41 9.47 8.63
CA VAL A 65 14.56 10.01 7.88
C VAL A 65 14.50 11.54 7.78
N SER A 66 13.32 12.12 7.59
CA SER A 66 13.12 13.56 7.61
C SER A 66 13.53 14.19 8.96
N PHE A 67 13.17 13.55 10.07
CA PHE A 67 13.63 13.98 11.40
C PHE A 67 15.15 13.86 11.55
N LEU A 68 15.77 12.76 11.09
CA LEU A 68 17.23 12.58 11.12
C LEU A 68 17.97 13.59 10.24
N CYS A 69 17.35 14.14 9.20
CA CYS A 69 17.94 15.21 8.40
C CYS A 69 18.18 16.49 9.21
N MET A 70 17.42 16.73 10.28
CA MET A 70 17.65 17.89 11.17
C MET A 70 19.01 17.86 11.86
N VAL A 71 19.60 16.66 12.02
CA VAL A 71 20.94 16.45 12.58
C VAL A 71 21.97 16.05 11.52
N VAL A 72 21.70 16.34 10.24
CA VAL A 72 22.54 16.08 9.05
C VAL A 72 22.73 14.59 8.70
N ILE A 73 22.72 13.68 9.67
CA ILE A 73 22.89 12.22 9.47
C ILE A 73 21.83 11.67 8.50
N GLY A 74 20.60 12.17 8.56
CA GLY A 74 19.51 11.69 7.69
C GLY A 74 19.75 11.92 6.20
N VAL A 75 20.59 12.88 5.81
CA VAL A 75 20.88 13.17 4.39
C VAL A 75 21.47 11.93 3.68
N LEU A 76 22.28 11.15 4.40
CA LEU A 76 22.86 9.91 3.87
C LEU A 76 21.82 8.81 3.64
N LEU A 77 20.68 8.87 4.30
CA LEU A 77 19.58 7.90 4.18
C LEU A 77 18.57 8.27 3.10
N VAL A 78 18.58 9.52 2.60
CA VAL A 78 17.64 9.99 1.57
C VAL A 78 17.68 9.12 0.29
N PRO A 79 18.85 8.75 -0.27
CA PRO A 79 18.89 7.89 -1.45
C PRO A 79 18.24 6.53 -1.22
N ILE A 80 18.37 5.97 -0.01
CA ILE A 80 17.77 4.68 0.36
C ILE A 80 16.25 4.80 0.39
N VAL A 81 15.71 5.86 1.01
CA VAL A 81 14.27 6.11 1.03
C VAL A 81 13.72 6.33 -0.38
N ALA A 82 14.46 7.03 -1.24
CA ALA A 82 14.06 7.22 -2.64
C ALA A 82 13.94 5.89 -3.39
N ILE A 83 14.89 4.96 -3.20
CA ILE A 83 14.81 3.61 -3.77
C ILE A 83 13.58 2.87 -3.24
N LEU A 84 13.28 2.96 -1.94
CA LEU A 84 12.12 2.30 -1.35
C LEU A 84 10.78 2.86 -1.87
N TRP A 85 10.72 4.16 -2.17
CA TRP A 85 9.58 4.75 -2.88
C TRP A 85 9.41 4.15 -4.29
N ILE A 86 10.50 3.96 -5.04
CA ILE A 86 10.45 3.31 -6.35
C ILE A 86 9.95 1.87 -6.20
N VAL A 87 10.45 1.12 -5.21
CA VAL A 87 9.98 -0.24 -4.91
C VAL A 87 8.49 -0.26 -4.58
N LEU A 88 7.99 0.68 -3.77
CA LEU A 88 6.57 0.81 -3.46
C LEU A 88 5.74 1.02 -4.74
N VAL A 89 6.15 1.95 -5.61
CA VAL A 89 5.43 2.23 -6.86
C VAL A 89 5.41 1.01 -7.77
N VAL A 90 6.56 0.35 -7.96
CA VAL A 90 6.66 -0.85 -8.81
C VAL A 90 5.76 -1.98 -8.28
N THR A 91 5.85 -2.26 -6.98
CA THR A 91 5.02 -3.30 -6.33
C THR A 91 3.53 -2.95 -6.35
N SER A 92 3.16 -1.67 -6.22
CA SER A 92 1.76 -1.21 -6.33
C SER A 92 1.19 -1.36 -7.73
N ILE A 93 2.00 -1.14 -8.77
CA ILE A 93 1.61 -1.41 -10.16
C ILE A 93 1.37 -2.91 -10.36
N ILE A 94 2.28 -3.76 -9.86
CA ILE A 94 2.11 -5.22 -9.95
C ILE A 94 0.84 -5.64 -9.19
N ALA A 95 0.61 -5.10 -7.99
CA ALA A 95 -0.58 -5.37 -7.18
C ALA A 95 -1.86 -4.95 -7.91
N THR A 96 -1.83 -3.81 -8.63
CA THR A 96 -2.93 -3.31 -9.46
C THR A 96 -3.24 -4.26 -10.62
N ILE A 97 -2.20 -4.72 -11.34
CA ILE A 97 -2.36 -5.68 -12.45
C ILE A 97 -2.94 -7.01 -11.92
N LYS A 98 -2.44 -7.49 -10.78
CA LYS A 98 -2.96 -8.70 -10.12
C LYS A 98 -4.43 -8.52 -9.70
N ALA A 99 -4.76 -7.38 -9.10
CA ALA A 99 -6.13 -7.06 -8.72
C ALA A 99 -7.08 -7.00 -9.93
N LEU A 100 -6.63 -6.42 -11.06
CA LEU A 100 -7.38 -6.42 -12.34
C LEU A 100 -7.71 -7.85 -12.82
N ASN A 101 -6.76 -8.77 -12.65
CA ASN A 101 -6.95 -10.18 -12.98
C ASN A 101 -7.78 -10.95 -11.95
N GLY A 102 -8.15 -10.33 -10.82
CA GLY A 102 -8.82 -11.01 -9.70
C GLY A 102 -7.88 -11.89 -8.88
N GLU A 103 -6.58 -11.63 -8.94
CA GLU A 103 -5.54 -12.34 -8.20
C GLU A 103 -5.11 -11.54 -6.96
N GLN A 104 -4.91 -12.24 -5.85
CA GLN A 104 -4.31 -11.65 -4.65
C GLN A 104 -2.83 -11.34 -4.86
N TYR A 105 -2.36 -10.24 -4.28
CA TYR A 105 -0.95 -9.85 -4.27
C TYR A 105 -0.45 -9.66 -2.84
N TYR A 106 0.79 -10.10 -2.59
CA TYR A 106 1.45 -10.03 -1.29
C TYR A 106 2.73 -9.21 -1.44
N TYR A 107 2.84 -8.09 -0.73
CA TYR A 107 4.04 -7.26 -0.76
C TYR A 107 5.20 -7.93 0.00
N PRO A 108 6.38 -8.13 -0.59
CA PRO A 108 7.40 -9.02 -0.06
C PRO A 108 7.90 -8.69 1.36
N PHE A 109 7.93 -7.41 1.75
CA PHE A 109 8.62 -6.96 2.98
C PHE A 109 7.71 -6.63 4.17
N ILE A 110 6.39 -6.77 4.03
CA ILE A 110 5.43 -6.29 5.05
C ILE A 110 4.49 -7.38 5.59
N GLN A 111 4.65 -8.64 5.15
CA GLN A 111 3.69 -9.71 5.46
C GLN A 111 3.53 -9.95 6.97
N GLN A 112 4.62 -9.93 7.74
CA GLN A 112 4.57 -10.09 9.20
C GLN A 112 3.70 -9.03 9.92
N ILE A 113 3.54 -7.85 9.33
CA ILE A 113 2.69 -6.78 9.87
C ILE A 113 1.25 -6.98 9.39
N VAL A 114 1.07 -7.32 8.12
CA VAL A 114 -0.24 -7.60 7.53
C VAL A 114 -0.94 -8.75 8.24
N ASP A 115 -0.24 -9.83 8.56
CA ASP A 115 -0.80 -11.03 9.19
C ASP A 115 -1.28 -10.80 10.63
N LYS A 116 -0.88 -9.69 11.27
CA LYS A 116 -1.28 -9.30 12.63
C LYS A 116 -2.51 -8.40 12.67
N LEU A 117 -2.92 -7.85 11.53
CA LEU A 117 -4.13 -7.02 11.34
C LEU A 117 -5.30 -7.89 10.92
#